data_AF-A0A286GAK0-F1
#
_entry.id   AF-A0A286GAK0-F1
#
_cell.length_a   1.000
_cell.length_b   1.000
_cell.length_c   1.000
_cell.angle_alpha   90.00
_cell.angle_beta   90.00
_cell.angle_gamma   90.00
#
_symmetry.space_group_name_H-M   'P 1'
#
loop_
_entity.id
_entity.type
_entity.pdbx_description
1 polymer ?
#
loop_
_entity_poly.entity_id
_entity_poly.type
_entity_poly.pdbx_seq_one_letter_code
_entity_poly.pdbx_strand_id
1 'polypeptide(L)'
;MTIDIFPTLNLLARPGKTPPTLRFARTGTATRVDATGTLAAVAADGLRHDFVRTTGVYRGWRLEGARTNLVLNSLTPAGQNITIGAGTWTLSLVGGGTVTASGAMTGSATEAAPLTQTASAGTVTLALSGDVRGLQLESGAYATSIIPTAGAQVTRGVETARVDATDFALKADEGTLYVQCSTLGIGGLQTALELGDGSADNRIVLRFDPARAPQATIFSGGASQLSLTGSAVAADQTVRMALAYKAGSAAFCIDGGAVQTAAPAAIPAAASLWLGSEGTATDPLNGHVLHAAYFPRRLADADLQLLTR
;
A
#
# COMPACT_ATOMS: atom_id res chain seq x y z
N MET A 1 -20.55 29.89 1.17
CA MET A 1 -19.82 30.08 -0.10
C MET A 1 -19.01 28.81 -0.31
N THR A 2 -19.48 27.91 -1.17
CA THR A 2 -18.75 26.68 -1.50
C THR A 2 -17.57 27.13 -2.36
N ILE A 3 -16.37 27.23 -1.79
CA ILE A 3 -15.18 27.46 -2.59
C ILE A 3 -14.95 26.17 -3.36
N ASP A 4 -14.95 26.24 -4.68
CA ASP A 4 -14.56 25.09 -5.49
C ASP A 4 -13.08 24.78 -5.22
N ILE A 5 -12.84 23.64 -4.58
CA ILE A 5 -11.51 23.13 -4.27
C ILE A 5 -11.13 22.20 -5.42
N PHE A 6 -10.54 22.76 -6.49
CA PHE A 6 -10.08 21.97 -7.64
C PHE A 6 -8.60 21.57 -7.49
N PRO A 7 -8.29 20.27 -7.48
CA PRO A 7 -6.89 19.80 -7.52
C PRO A 7 -6.30 19.97 -8.93
N THR A 8 -4.99 20.19 -9.02
CA THR A 8 -4.28 20.18 -10.31
C THR A 8 -3.88 18.77 -10.75
N LEU A 9 -3.88 17.82 -9.81
CA LEU A 9 -3.78 16.39 -10.09
C LEU A 9 -4.87 15.64 -9.31
N ASN A 10 -5.68 14.86 -10.03
CA ASN A 10 -6.75 14.07 -9.45
C ASN A 10 -6.67 12.62 -9.92
N LEU A 11 -6.14 11.74 -9.08
CA LEU A 11 -5.97 10.32 -9.35
C LEU A 11 -7.05 9.53 -8.60
N LEU A 12 -8.22 9.40 -9.22
CA LEU A 12 -9.30 8.57 -8.70
C LEU A 12 -9.23 7.17 -9.31
N ALA A 13 -9.06 6.16 -8.46
CA ALA A 13 -9.05 4.78 -8.90
C ALA A 13 -10.42 4.42 -9.47
N ARG A 14 -10.45 3.93 -10.71
CA ARG A 14 -11.66 3.46 -11.39
C ARG A 14 -11.41 2.07 -11.96
N PRO A 15 -12.39 1.14 -11.87
CA PRO A 15 -12.29 -0.19 -12.45
C PRO A 15 -11.77 -0.17 -13.90
N GLY A 16 -10.64 -0.84 -14.14
CA GLY A 16 -10.08 -1.03 -15.49
C GLY A 16 -9.57 0.24 -16.17
N LYS A 17 -9.39 1.35 -15.45
CA LYS A 17 -8.86 2.61 -15.98
C LYS A 17 -7.58 2.99 -15.27
N THR A 18 -6.48 2.98 -16.00
CA THR A 18 -5.20 3.55 -15.58
C THR A 18 -5.11 5.00 -16.08
N PRO A 19 -4.83 5.98 -15.21
CA PRO A 19 -4.58 7.35 -15.64
C PRO A 19 -3.36 7.40 -16.58
N PRO A 20 -3.43 8.13 -17.71
CA PRO A 20 -2.33 8.15 -18.68
C PRO A 20 -1.05 8.81 -18.12
N THR A 21 -1.16 9.63 -17.08
CA THR A 21 -0.03 10.26 -16.38
C THR A 21 0.61 9.34 -15.33
N LEU A 22 -0.05 8.26 -14.93
CA LEU A 22 0.46 7.33 -13.92
C LEU A 22 1.44 6.36 -14.57
N ARG A 23 2.72 6.50 -14.23
CA ARG A 23 3.78 5.55 -14.59
C ARG A 23 3.80 4.45 -13.53
N PHE A 24 3.61 3.21 -13.95
CA PHE A 24 3.63 2.05 -13.07
C PHE A 24 4.70 1.06 -13.54
N ALA A 25 5.46 0.51 -12.60
CA ALA A 25 6.45 -0.52 -12.88
C ALA A 25 6.41 -1.62 -11.81
N ARG A 26 6.57 -2.86 -12.27
CA ARG A 26 6.67 -4.05 -11.43
C ARG A 26 7.30 -5.22 -12.18
N THR A 27 8.33 -5.80 -11.58
CA THR A 27 8.89 -7.08 -12.05
C THR A 27 8.02 -8.27 -11.64
N GLY A 28 7.78 -9.17 -12.60
CA GLY A 28 7.09 -10.45 -12.37
C GLY A 28 5.56 -10.35 -12.40
N THR A 29 4.91 -11.51 -12.51
CA THR A 29 3.44 -11.64 -12.51
C THR A 29 2.90 -11.62 -11.08
N ALA A 30 1.69 -11.11 -10.89
CA ALA A 30 0.95 -11.15 -9.62
C ALA A 30 -0.51 -11.42 -9.90
N THR A 31 -1.30 -11.48 -8.84
CA THR A 31 -2.75 -11.65 -8.95
C THR A 31 -3.52 -10.47 -8.39
N ARG A 32 -4.78 -10.40 -8.79
CA ARG A 32 -5.84 -9.57 -8.21
C ARG A 32 -7.12 -10.39 -8.12
N VAL A 33 -8.07 -9.94 -7.32
CA VAL A 33 -9.47 -10.34 -7.43
C VAL A 33 -10.13 -9.43 -8.45
N ASP A 34 -10.81 -9.98 -9.45
CA ASP A 34 -11.57 -9.19 -10.44
C ASP A 34 -13.01 -8.89 -9.98
N ALA A 35 -13.75 -8.16 -10.80
CA ALA A 35 -15.13 -7.76 -10.49
C ALA A 35 -16.11 -8.94 -10.33
N THR A 36 -15.73 -10.16 -10.76
CA THR A 36 -16.52 -11.38 -10.59
C THR A 36 -16.17 -12.15 -9.32
N GLY A 37 -15.18 -11.67 -8.56
CA GLY A 37 -14.62 -12.37 -7.40
C GLY A 37 -13.58 -13.43 -7.76
N THR A 38 -13.20 -13.54 -9.03
CA THR A 38 -12.25 -14.56 -9.49
C THR A 38 -10.81 -14.08 -9.32
N LEU A 39 -9.90 -15.01 -9.02
CA LEU A 39 -8.47 -14.74 -9.01
C LEU A 39 -7.96 -14.62 -10.44
N ALA A 40 -7.37 -13.48 -10.80
CA ALA A 40 -6.86 -13.21 -12.13
C ALA A 40 -5.38 -12.82 -12.07
N ALA A 41 -4.57 -13.38 -12.98
CA ALA A 41 -3.18 -13.00 -13.14
C ALA A 41 -3.06 -11.65 -13.85
N VAL A 42 -2.05 -10.86 -13.46
CA VAL A 42 -1.69 -9.58 -14.04
C VAL A 42 -0.20 -9.63 -14.33
N ALA A 43 0.16 -9.46 -15.60
CA ALA A 43 1.54 -9.45 -16.08
C ALA A 43 2.35 -8.32 -15.44
N ALA A 44 3.67 -8.38 -15.61
CA ALA A 44 4.59 -7.31 -15.25
C ALA A 44 4.09 -5.96 -15.78
N ASP A 45 4.35 -4.89 -15.02
CA ASP A 45 3.94 -3.51 -15.31
C ASP A 45 2.42 -3.28 -15.49
N GLY A 46 1.59 -4.28 -15.23
CA GLY A 46 0.14 -4.13 -15.19
C GLY A 46 -0.35 -3.66 -13.82
N LEU A 47 -0.99 -2.48 -13.78
CA LEU A 47 -1.66 -1.95 -12.59
C LEU A 47 -2.81 -2.87 -12.16
N ARG A 48 -2.93 -3.10 -10.84
CA ARG A 48 -3.89 -4.04 -10.28
C ARG A 48 -5.11 -3.33 -9.71
N HIS A 49 -6.25 -3.55 -10.35
CA HIS A 49 -7.58 -3.10 -9.91
C HIS A 49 -8.25 -4.18 -9.09
N ASP A 50 -8.28 -4.03 -7.78
CA ASP A 50 -8.69 -5.12 -6.87
C ASP A 50 -10.12 -4.94 -6.37
N PHE A 51 -10.78 -6.07 -6.09
CA PHE A 51 -12.16 -6.11 -5.64
C PHE A 51 -12.31 -6.98 -4.39
N VAL A 52 -13.32 -6.71 -3.59
CA VAL A 52 -13.75 -7.63 -2.54
C VAL A 52 -14.39 -8.84 -3.21
N ARG A 53 -13.85 -10.04 -2.99
CA ARG A 53 -14.30 -11.27 -3.66
C ARG A 53 -15.79 -11.57 -3.46
N THR A 54 -16.30 -11.36 -2.24
CA THR A 54 -17.66 -11.74 -1.87
C THR A 54 -18.71 -10.73 -2.31
N THR A 55 -18.36 -9.44 -2.37
CA THR A 55 -19.32 -8.37 -2.66
C THR A 55 -19.12 -7.70 -4.01
N GLY A 56 -17.98 -7.94 -4.68
CA GLY A 56 -17.60 -7.25 -5.91
C GLY A 56 -17.32 -5.76 -5.71
N VAL A 57 -17.19 -5.28 -4.47
CA VAL A 57 -16.90 -3.86 -4.18
C VAL A 57 -15.46 -3.57 -4.61
N TYR A 58 -15.28 -2.51 -5.41
CA TYR A 58 -13.97 -2.07 -5.84
C TYR A 58 -13.15 -1.49 -4.68
N ARG A 59 -11.91 -1.94 -4.52
CA ARG A 59 -11.01 -1.54 -3.43
C ARG A 59 -9.99 -0.48 -3.83
N GLY A 60 -9.81 -0.22 -5.13
CA GLY A 60 -8.79 0.69 -5.63
C GLY A 60 -7.62 -0.02 -6.30
N TRP A 61 -6.53 0.71 -6.48
CA TRP A 61 -5.28 0.18 -7.01
C TRP A 61 -4.51 -0.52 -5.90
N ARG A 62 -4.21 -1.81 -6.08
CA ARG A 62 -3.42 -2.59 -5.14
C ARG A 62 -1.93 -2.35 -5.39
N LEU A 63 -1.24 -1.86 -4.35
CA LEU A 63 0.17 -1.49 -4.37
C LEU A 63 0.92 -2.19 -3.22
N GLU A 64 1.89 -3.03 -3.54
CA GLU A 64 2.54 -3.95 -2.62
C GLU A 64 4.06 -4.06 -2.84
N GLY A 65 4.79 -4.34 -1.77
CA GLY A 65 6.24 -4.52 -1.74
C GLY A 65 6.73 -5.80 -2.40
N ALA A 66 8.06 -5.97 -2.46
CA ALA A 66 8.64 -7.21 -2.96
C ALA A 66 8.34 -8.39 -2.01
N ARG A 67 7.93 -9.52 -2.58
CA ARG A 67 7.63 -10.77 -1.85
C ARG A 67 8.00 -11.98 -2.70
N THR A 68 8.28 -13.09 -2.03
CA THR A 68 8.58 -14.38 -2.67
C THR A 68 7.58 -15.40 -2.18
N ASN A 69 6.92 -16.09 -3.11
CA ASN A 69 6.08 -17.23 -2.78
C ASN A 69 6.92 -18.50 -2.85
N LEU A 70 7.02 -19.21 -1.71
CA LEU A 70 7.78 -20.45 -1.61
C LEU A 70 7.01 -21.69 -2.08
N VAL A 71 5.69 -21.57 -2.23
CA VAL A 71 4.81 -22.64 -2.70
C VAL A 71 5.06 -22.86 -4.18
N LEU A 72 5.19 -24.11 -4.60
CA LEU A 72 5.24 -24.48 -6.02
C LEU A 72 3.83 -24.71 -6.57
N ASN A 73 3.64 -24.41 -7.86
CA ASN A 73 2.37 -24.51 -8.57
C ASN A 73 1.22 -23.78 -7.85
N SER A 74 1.45 -22.53 -7.43
CA SER A 74 0.58 -21.82 -6.48
C SER A 74 -0.87 -21.63 -6.91
N LEU A 75 -1.18 -21.70 -8.21
CA LEU A 75 -2.54 -21.59 -8.74
C LEU A 75 -3.28 -22.93 -8.88
N THR A 76 -2.56 -24.05 -8.73
CA THR A 76 -3.10 -25.42 -8.65
C THR A 76 -2.30 -26.22 -7.63
N PRO A 77 -2.28 -25.79 -6.35
CA PRO A 77 -1.36 -26.30 -5.37
C PRO A 77 -1.74 -27.71 -4.92
N ALA A 78 -0.74 -28.47 -4.49
CA ALA A 78 -0.89 -29.74 -3.79
C ALA A 78 -0.13 -29.69 -2.45
N GLY A 79 -0.33 -30.70 -1.62
CA GLY A 79 0.42 -30.86 -0.37
C GLY A 79 1.92 -30.92 -0.64
N GLN A 80 2.71 -30.20 0.15
CA GLN A 80 4.15 -30.06 -0.08
C GLN A 80 4.91 -29.69 1.20
N ASN A 81 6.20 -30.04 1.22
CA ASN A 81 7.13 -29.71 2.28
C ASN A 81 7.99 -28.53 1.83
N ILE A 82 8.02 -27.46 2.61
CA ILE A 82 8.74 -26.22 2.30
C ILE A 82 9.71 -25.90 3.44
N THR A 83 10.98 -25.73 3.13
CA THR A 83 11.97 -25.25 4.10
C THR A 83 11.91 -23.73 4.21
N ILE A 84 11.80 -23.23 5.43
CA ILE A 84 11.80 -21.81 5.77
C ILE A 84 12.98 -21.47 6.69
N GLY A 85 13.42 -20.21 6.63
CA GLY A 85 14.34 -19.63 7.62
C GLY A 85 13.62 -19.18 8.89
N ALA A 86 14.38 -18.81 9.92
CA ALA A 86 13.81 -18.19 11.11
C ALA A 86 13.23 -16.80 10.78
N GLY A 87 12.06 -16.47 11.32
CA GLY A 87 11.39 -15.19 11.10
C GLY A 87 9.87 -15.28 11.14
N THR A 88 9.19 -14.19 10.80
CA THR A 88 7.72 -14.16 10.68
C THR A 88 7.31 -14.56 9.26
N TRP A 89 6.41 -15.55 9.18
CA TRP A 89 5.90 -16.10 7.94
C TRP A 89 4.37 -16.02 7.92
N THR A 90 3.82 -15.83 6.73
CA THR A 90 2.37 -15.85 6.50
C THR A 90 2.02 -16.89 5.44
N LEU A 91 1.12 -17.80 5.80
CA LEU A 91 0.46 -18.75 4.91
C LEU A 91 -0.95 -18.23 4.60
N SER A 92 -1.26 -18.06 3.32
CA SER A 92 -2.55 -17.58 2.86
C SER A 92 -3.04 -18.38 1.66
N LEU A 93 -4.36 -18.45 1.48
CA LEU A 93 -4.95 -19.10 0.33
C LEU A 93 -6.09 -18.30 -0.28
N VAL A 94 -6.47 -18.73 -1.48
CA VAL A 94 -7.66 -18.32 -2.20
C VAL A 94 -8.49 -19.57 -2.47
N GLY A 95 -9.78 -19.53 -2.14
CA GLY A 95 -10.68 -20.67 -2.25
C GLY A 95 -11.42 -20.98 -0.94
N GLY A 96 -12.46 -21.80 -1.05
CA GLY A 96 -13.31 -22.19 0.09
C GLY A 96 -12.72 -23.30 0.98
N GLY A 97 -11.50 -23.75 0.71
CA GLY A 97 -10.80 -24.79 1.44
C GLY A 97 -10.01 -24.31 2.66
N THR A 98 -9.20 -25.22 3.19
CA THR A 98 -8.32 -25.02 4.34
C THR A 98 -6.95 -25.58 4.03
N VAL A 99 -5.89 -24.91 4.50
CA VAL A 99 -4.52 -25.45 4.47
C VAL A 99 -3.98 -25.56 5.87
N THR A 100 -3.67 -26.77 6.30
CA THR A 100 -3.06 -27.06 7.60
C THR A 100 -1.54 -27.10 7.45
N ALA A 101 -0.84 -26.33 8.30
CA ALA A 101 0.60 -26.34 8.43
C ALA A 101 1.02 -27.17 9.65
N SER A 102 2.09 -27.95 9.50
CA SER A 102 2.76 -28.65 10.60
C SER A 102 4.29 -28.61 10.46
N GLY A 103 5.02 -28.84 11.56
CA GLY A 103 6.48 -28.72 11.61
C GLY A 103 6.92 -27.36 12.15
N ALA A 104 7.71 -26.61 11.37
CA ALA A 104 8.22 -25.29 11.77
C ALA A 104 7.12 -24.23 11.96
N MET A 105 6.00 -24.39 11.26
CA MET A 105 4.75 -23.69 11.53
C MET A 105 3.65 -24.67 11.91
N THR A 106 2.71 -24.25 12.75
CA THR A 106 1.56 -25.07 13.16
C THR A 106 0.27 -24.26 13.14
N GLY A 107 -0.80 -24.85 12.59
CA GLY A 107 -2.12 -24.24 12.54
C GLY A 107 -2.82 -24.47 11.21
N SER A 108 -3.90 -23.73 10.95
CA SER A 108 -4.60 -23.78 9.67
C SER A 108 -4.86 -22.37 9.14
N ALA A 109 -4.71 -22.20 7.83
CA ALA A 109 -5.11 -21.00 7.11
C ALA A 109 -6.44 -21.27 6.39
N THR A 110 -7.28 -20.23 6.33
CA THR A 110 -8.41 -20.11 5.40
C THR A 110 -8.24 -18.82 4.61
N GLU A 111 -9.04 -18.61 3.57
CA GLU A 111 -9.01 -17.34 2.84
C GLU A 111 -9.30 -16.12 3.74
N ALA A 112 -10.25 -16.26 4.68
CA ALA A 112 -10.64 -15.18 5.59
C ALA A 112 -9.68 -15.03 6.80
N ALA A 113 -8.89 -16.05 7.09
CA ALA A 113 -7.95 -16.06 8.21
C ALA A 113 -6.62 -16.70 7.77
N PRO A 114 -5.71 -15.91 7.17
CA PRO A 114 -4.33 -16.32 6.95
C PRO A 114 -3.64 -16.73 8.27
N LEU A 115 -2.73 -17.68 8.19
CA LEU A 115 -1.91 -18.10 9.33
C LEU A 115 -0.59 -17.33 9.31
N THR A 116 -0.42 -16.42 10.27
CA THR A 116 0.84 -15.69 10.48
C THR A 116 1.51 -16.17 11.76
N GLN A 117 2.78 -16.55 11.69
CA GLN A 117 3.52 -17.07 12.84
C GLN A 117 5.00 -16.69 12.75
N THR A 118 5.61 -16.36 13.89
CA THR A 118 7.07 -16.33 14.03
C THR A 118 7.56 -17.75 14.23
N ALA A 119 8.34 -18.25 13.28
CA ALA A 119 8.84 -19.62 13.23
C ALA A 119 10.37 -19.65 13.33
N SER A 120 10.89 -20.74 13.88
CA SER A 120 12.31 -21.11 13.74
C SER A 120 12.56 -21.66 12.34
N ALA A 121 13.83 -21.68 11.91
CA ALA A 121 14.20 -22.34 10.67
C ALA A 121 13.82 -23.83 10.72
N GLY A 122 13.27 -24.35 9.62
CA GLY A 122 12.84 -25.75 9.55
C GLY A 122 11.88 -26.00 8.40
N THR A 123 11.28 -27.20 8.38
CA THR A 123 10.33 -27.61 7.34
C THR A 123 8.91 -27.38 7.79
N VAL A 124 8.11 -26.74 6.94
CA VAL A 124 6.65 -26.66 7.04
C VAL A 124 6.04 -27.68 6.08
N THR A 125 5.22 -28.58 6.60
CA THR A 125 4.41 -29.50 5.81
C THR A 125 3.03 -28.89 5.62
N LEU A 126 2.61 -28.73 4.36
CA LEU A 126 1.29 -28.19 4.01
C LEU A 126 0.36 -29.32 3.58
N ALA A 127 -0.78 -29.45 4.24
CA ALA A 127 -1.85 -30.36 3.88
C ALA A 127 -3.10 -29.55 3.48
N LEU A 128 -3.61 -29.79 2.28
CA LEU A 128 -4.74 -29.04 1.70
C LEU A 128 -6.03 -29.86 1.83
N SER A 129 -7.15 -29.19 2.06
CA SER A 129 -8.50 -29.77 2.05
C SER A 129 -9.48 -28.79 1.40
N GLY A 130 -10.42 -29.30 0.59
CA GLY A 130 -11.41 -28.48 -0.10
C GLY A 130 -10.87 -27.71 -1.32
N ASP A 131 -11.54 -26.62 -1.67
CA ASP A 131 -11.20 -25.78 -2.83
C ASP A 131 -10.04 -24.83 -2.52
N VAL A 132 -8.85 -25.10 -3.06
CA VAL A 132 -7.66 -24.24 -2.93
C VAL A 132 -7.18 -23.86 -4.33
N ARG A 133 -7.50 -22.63 -4.76
CA ARG A 133 -7.22 -22.07 -6.11
C ARG A 133 -6.01 -21.15 -6.14
N GLY A 134 -5.49 -20.78 -4.98
CA GLY A 134 -4.30 -19.98 -4.82
C GLY A 134 -3.68 -20.27 -3.47
N LEU A 135 -2.36 -20.43 -3.39
CA LEU A 135 -1.66 -20.68 -2.13
C LEU A 135 -0.34 -19.91 -2.10
N GLN A 136 -0.09 -19.23 -1.00
CA GLN A 136 1.13 -18.46 -0.79
C GLN A 136 1.69 -18.69 0.60
N LEU A 137 2.98 -19.03 0.65
CA LEU A 137 3.79 -18.98 1.86
C LEU A 137 4.91 -17.97 1.61
N GLU A 138 4.89 -16.88 2.35
CA GLU A 138 5.82 -15.76 2.19
C GLU A 138 6.32 -15.24 3.54
N SER A 139 7.48 -14.60 3.54
CA SER A 139 8.00 -13.89 4.72
C SER A 139 7.24 -12.58 4.91
N GLY A 140 6.81 -12.30 6.15
CA GLY A 140 6.06 -11.10 6.51
C GLY A 140 4.90 -11.36 7.47
N ALA A 141 4.39 -10.29 8.08
CA ALA A 141 3.35 -10.34 9.11
C ALA A 141 1.90 -10.24 8.57
N TYR A 142 1.73 -10.28 7.25
CA TYR A 142 0.43 -10.21 6.57
C TYR A 142 0.53 -10.81 5.18
N ALA A 143 -0.62 -11.23 4.65
CA ALA A 143 -0.73 -11.81 3.32
C ALA A 143 -0.75 -10.73 2.24
N THR A 144 0.12 -10.85 1.23
CA THR A 144 0.04 -10.10 -0.02
C THR A 144 -0.71 -10.90 -1.08
N SER A 145 -0.86 -10.37 -2.30
CA SER A 145 -1.51 -11.13 -3.37
C SER A 145 -0.72 -12.39 -3.70
N ILE A 146 -1.42 -13.45 -4.12
CA ILE A 146 -0.76 -14.66 -4.60
C ILE A 146 0.18 -14.30 -5.76
N ILE A 147 1.46 -14.66 -5.62
CA ILE A 147 2.44 -14.64 -6.67
C ILE A 147 2.35 -15.98 -7.40
N PRO A 148 2.00 -15.99 -8.71
CA PRO A 148 1.97 -17.22 -9.49
C PRO A 148 3.34 -17.87 -9.55
N THR A 149 3.41 -19.12 -9.14
CA THR A 149 4.58 -19.99 -9.23
C THR A 149 4.22 -21.23 -10.04
N ALA A 150 5.23 -21.86 -10.62
CA ALA A 150 5.14 -23.15 -11.27
C ALA A 150 6.10 -24.12 -10.56
N GLY A 151 6.98 -24.79 -11.31
CA GLY A 151 8.01 -25.68 -10.75
C GLY A 151 9.12 -24.98 -9.95
N ALA A 152 9.09 -23.66 -9.78
CA ALA A 152 10.05 -22.89 -9.00
C ALA A 152 9.37 -21.74 -8.23
N GLN A 153 10.00 -21.33 -7.14
CA GLN A 153 9.64 -20.15 -6.37
C GLN A 153 9.85 -18.90 -7.22
N VAL A 154 8.99 -17.90 -7.05
CA VAL A 154 9.04 -16.65 -7.81
C VAL A 154 8.93 -15.47 -6.87
N THR A 155 9.73 -14.44 -7.17
CA THR A 155 9.68 -13.15 -6.49
C THR A 155 8.92 -12.14 -7.34
N ARG A 156 7.93 -11.49 -6.74
CA ARG A 156 7.31 -10.28 -7.28
C ARG A 156 8.11 -9.08 -6.79
N GLY A 157 8.48 -8.19 -7.70
CA GLY A 157 9.16 -6.94 -7.36
C GLY A 157 8.26 -5.96 -6.61
N VAL A 158 8.87 -4.98 -5.94
CA VAL A 158 8.14 -3.83 -5.39
C VAL A 158 7.41 -3.10 -6.51
N GLU A 159 6.19 -2.66 -6.21
CA GLU A 159 5.42 -1.82 -7.12
C GLU A 159 5.81 -0.36 -6.92
N THR A 160 6.14 0.31 -8.03
CA THR A 160 6.34 1.76 -8.04
C THR A 160 5.29 2.38 -8.94
N ALA A 161 4.58 3.38 -8.43
CA ALA A 161 3.57 4.12 -9.16
C ALA A 161 3.86 5.61 -8.96
N ARG A 162 4.02 6.38 -10.04
CA ARG A 162 4.34 7.81 -9.93
C ARG A 162 3.72 8.66 -11.01
N VAL A 163 3.62 9.96 -10.73
CA VAL A 163 3.33 11.02 -11.69
C VAL A 163 4.47 12.03 -11.62
N ASP A 164 5.05 12.38 -12.77
CA ASP A 164 6.14 13.34 -12.84
C ASP A 164 5.60 14.76 -12.53
N ALA A 165 6.36 15.60 -11.84
CA ALA A 165 5.93 16.94 -11.43
C ALA A 165 5.60 17.88 -12.61
N THR A 166 6.03 17.53 -13.83
CA THR A 166 5.68 18.23 -15.07
C THR A 166 4.27 17.94 -15.57
N ASP A 167 3.66 16.85 -15.11
CA ASP A 167 2.33 16.39 -15.56
C ASP A 167 1.18 17.04 -14.75
N PHE A 168 1.49 17.92 -13.80
CA PHE A 168 0.51 18.71 -13.06
C PHE A 168 1.10 20.05 -12.61
N ALA A 169 0.27 21.04 -12.33
CA ALA A 169 0.74 22.32 -11.82
C ALA A 169 1.15 22.18 -10.34
N LEU A 170 2.43 21.86 -10.12
CA LEU A 170 3.09 21.84 -8.81
C LEU A 170 3.49 23.25 -8.38
N LYS A 171 3.30 23.59 -7.10
CA LYS A 171 3.85 24.79 -6.47
C LYS A 171 4.97 24.38 -5.49
N ALA A 172 6.13 25.03 -5.61
CA ALA A 172 7.36 24.59 -4.95
C ALA A 172 7.38 24.86 -3.43
N ASP A 173 6.72 25.92 -2.97
CA ASP A 173 6.80 26.44 -1.60
C ASP A 173 5.52 26.24 -0.78
N GLU A 174 4.44 25.77 -1.40
CA GLU A 174 3.20 25.39 -0.71
C GLU A 174 2.38 24.37 -1.51
N GLY A 175 1.43 23.72 -0.84
CA GLY A 175 0.51 22.80 -1.48
C GLY A 175 -0.35 22.05 -0.48
N THR A 176 -1.20 21.16 -1.00
CA THR A 176 -1.92 20.19 -0.18
C THR A 176 -1.88 18.83 -0.85
N LEU A 177 -1.47 17.81 -0.09
CA LEU A 177 -1.56 16.41 -0.48
C LEU A 177 -2.80 15.79 0.15
N TYR A 178 -3.48 14.93 -0.61
CA TYR A 178 -4.60 14.13 -0.14
C TYR A 178 -4.45 12.68 -0.62
N VAL A 179 -4.77 11.73 0.24
CA VAL A 179 -4.87 10.32 -0.13
C VAL A 179 -5.98 9.62 0.66
N GLN A 180 -6.71 8.75 -0.03
CA GLN A 180 -7.60 7.74 0.53
C GLN A 180 -7.01 6.36 0.24
N CYS A 181 -6.64 5.63 1.29
CA CYS A 181 -5.95 4.35 1.19
C CYS A 181 -6.26 3.40 2.34
N SER A 182 -5.84 2.14 2.22
CA SER A 182 -5.80 1.16 3.30
C SER A 182 -4.49 0.37 3.28
N THR A 183 -4.18 -0.34 4.37
CA THR A 183 -3.05 -1.28 4.45
C THR A 183 -3.53 -2.69 4.82
N LEU A 184 -2.85 -3.72 4.31
CA LEU A 184 -3.22 -5.13 4.50
C LEU A 184 -2.97 -5.64 5.94
N GLY A 185 -2.11 -4.96 6.70
CA GLY A 185 -1.69 -5.39 8.03
C GLY A 185 -0.77 -4.39 8.72
N ILE A 186 -0.29 -4.74 9.90
CA ILE A 186 0.74 -3.98 10.62
C ILE A 186 2.11 -4.41 10.07
N GLY A 187 2.98 -3.45 9.74
CA GLY A 187 4.31 -3.70 9.21
C GLY A 187 5.33 -2.69 9.73
N GLY A 188 6.41 -2.49 8.97
CA GLY A 188 7.26 -1.31 9.14
C GLY A 188 6.54 -0.04 8.70
N LEU A 189 7.29 0.97 8.28
CA LEU A 189 6.71 2.15 7.62
C LEU A 189 5.98 1.72 6.32
N GLN A 190 4.83 2.35 6.05
CA GLN A 190 4.01 2.06 4.87
C GLN A 190 3.56 3.37 4.21
N THR A 191 4.16 3.72 3.08
CA THR A 191 3.94 5.00 2.40
C THR A 191 2.75 4.94 1.45
N ALA A 192 1.75 5.79 1.71
CA ALA A 192 0.57 5.92 0.84
C ALA A 192 0.82 6.90 -0.30
N LEU A 193 1.43 8.04 0.01
CA LEU A 193 1.70 9.11 -0.93
C LEU A 193 2.97 9.86 -0.54
N GLU A 194 3.83 10.15 -1.51
CA GLU A 194 5.02 10.98 -1.33
C GLU A 194 5.12 12.01 -2.45
N LEU A 195 5.41 13.25 -2.10
CA LEU A 195 5.88 14.28 -3.02
C LEU A 195 7.35 14.55 -2.70
N GLY A 196 8.26 14.26 -3.64
CA GLY A 196 9.70 14.33 -3.38
C GLY A 196 10.54 14.29 -4.65
N ASP A 197 11.85 14.31 -4.49
CA ASP A 197 12.83 14.24 -5.59
C ASP A 197 13.34 12.81 -5.86
N GLY A 198 12.79 11.81 -5.18
CA GLY A 198 13.25 10.41 -5.24
C GLY A 198 14.36 10.07 -4.25
N SER A 199 14.74 11.00 -3.37
CA SER A 199 15.68 10.78 -2.28
C SER A 199 14.99 10.65 -0.91
N ALA A 200 15.73 10.10 0.05
CA ALA A 200 15.34 10.12 1.46
C ALA A 200 15.66 11.46 2.16
N ASP A 201 16.10 12.49 1.45
CA ASP A 201 16.49 13.77 2.05
C ASP A 201 15.45 14.88 1.80
N ASN A 202 14.75 14.82 0.67
CA ASN A 202 13.80 15.84 0.23
C ASN A 202 12.45 15.20 -0.12
N ARG A 203 11.56 15.13 0.87
CA ARG A 203 10.23 14.52 0.69
C ARG A 203 9.18 15.03 1.66
N ILE A 204 7.94 15.05 1.18
CA ILE A 204 6.71 15.26 1.93
C ILE A 204 5.91 13.96 1.83
N VAL A 205 5.62 13.32 2.96
CA VAL A 205 5.10 11.94 2.99
C VAL A 205 3.83 11.85 3.80
N LEU A 206 2.81 11.19 3.25
CA LEU A 206 1.65 10.63 3.95
C LEU A 206 1.82 9.12 4.03
N ARG A 207 1.93 8.58 5.25
CA ARG A 207 2.24 7.17 5.50
C ARG A 207 1.58 6.65 6.77
N PHE A 208 1.81 5.38 7.07
CA PHE A 208 1.53 4.79 8.36
C PHE A 208 2.86 4.46 9.07
N ASP A 209 2.91 4.71 10.37
CA ASP A 209 4.04 4.30 11.22
C ASP A 209 4.00 2.77 11.52
N PRO A 210 4.99 2.19 12.22
CA PRO A 210 4.98 0.76 12.55
C PRO A 210 3.84 0.32 13.48
N ALA A 211 3.16 1.24 14.17
CA ALA A 211 1.94 0.98 14.94
C ALA A 211 0.68 1.14 14.07
N ARG A 212 0.83 1.43 12.77
CA ARG A 212 -0.21 1.76 11.80
C ARG A 212 -0.98 3.03 12.18
N ALA A 213 -0.32 4.01 12.81
CA ALA A 213 -0.86 5.34 12.97
C ALA A 213 -0.63 6.17 11.69
N PRO A 214 -1.68 6.80 11.11
CA PRO A 214 -1.51 7.72 9.99
C PRO A 214 -0.58 8.86 10.38
N GLN A 215 0.40 9.15 9.53
CA GLN A 215 1.47 10.10 9.80
C GLN A 215 1.76 10.97 8.58
N ALA A 216 1.96 12.26 8.83
CA ALA A 216 2.53 13.20 7.89
C ALA A 216 3.96 13.56 8.32
N THR A 217 4.91 13.53 7.38
CA THR A 217 6.28 14.00 7.62
C THR A 217 6.81 14.88 6.49
N ILE A 218 7.70 15.81 6.83
CA ILE A 218 8.47 16.62 5.87
C ILE A 218 9.95 16.49 6.21
N PHE A 219 10.77 16.17 5.21
CA PHE A 219 12.23 16.20 5.29
C PHE A 219 12.77 17.14 4.22
N SER A 220 13.75 17.97 4.59
CA SER A 220 14.45 18.88 3.68
C SER A 220 15.95 18.83 3.98
N GLY A 221 16.77 18.46 2.99
CA GLY A 221 18.20 18.24 3.17
C GLY A 221 18.53 17.21 4.26
N GLY A 222 17.69 16.19 4.43
CA GLY A 222 17.83 15.14 5.44
C GLY A 222 17.33 15.53 6.84
N ALA A 223 17.04 16.80 7.09
CA ALA A 223 16.52 17.27 8.37
C ALA A 223 14.99 17.12 8.44
N SER A 224 14.48 16.53 9.53
CA SER A 224 13.04 16.48 9.82
C SER A 224 12.50 17.89 10.10
N GLN A 225 11.56 18.34 9.27
CA GLN A 225 10.89 19.64 9.37
C GLN A 225 9.51 19.52 10.03
N LEU A 226 8.88 18.34 9.93
CA LEU A 226 7.55 18.07 10.45
C LEU A 226 7.40 16.57 10.70
N SER A 227 6.76 16.22 11.82
CA SER A 227 6.22 14.89 12.08
C SER A 227 4.94 15.02 12.89
N LEU A 228 3.80 14.73 12.26
CA LEU A 228 2.47 14.75 12.89
C LEU A 228 1.87 13.36 12.76
N THR A 229 1.46 12.76 13.88
CA THR A 229 0.98 11.37 13.93
C THR A 229 -0.42 11.33 14.55
N GLY A 230 -1.33 10.57 13.94
CA GLY A 230 -2.67 10.30 14.45
C GLY A 230 -2.70 9.12 15.43
N SER A 231 -3.91 8.58 15.62
CA SER A 231 -4.10 7.33 16.36
C SER A 231 -4.02 6.12 15.42
N ALA A 232 -3.58 4.98 15.94
CA ALA A 232 -3.53 3.73 15.18
C ALA A 232 -4.92 3.34 14.64
N VAL A 233 -4.96 2.88 13.39
CA VAL A 233 -6.18 2.40 12.73
C VAL A 233 -6.22 0.87 12.65
N ALA A 234 -7.36 0.28 12.30
CA ALA A 234 -7.47 -1.17 12.07
C ALA A 234 -6.87 -1.61 10.72
N ALA A 235 -6.61 -2.91 10.56
CA ALA A 235 -6.13 -3.47 9.30
C ALA A 235 -7.23 -3.35 8.26
N ASP A 236 -6.86 -3.05 7.03
CA ASP A 236 -7.79 -2.89 5.90
C ASP A 236 -8.85 -1.79 6.10
N GLN A 237 -8.72 -0.98 7.15
CA GLN A 237 -9.53 0.22 7.32
C GLN A 237 -9.12 1.24 6.26
N THR A 238 -10.11 1.75 5.54
CA THR A 238 -9.89 2.89 4.65
C THR A 238 -9.73 4.15 5.47
N VAL A 239 -8.65 4.90 5.22
CA VAL A 239 -8.30 6.15 5.89
C VAL A 239 -8.11 7.24 4.85
N ARG A 240 -8.57 8.45 5.18
CA ARG A 240 -8.32 9.68 4.42
C ARG A 240 -7.33 10.55 5.17
N MET A 241 -6.22 10.85 4.53
CA MET A 241 -5.17 11.73 5.06
C MET A 241 -5.04 12.94 4.17
N ALA A 242 -4.86 14.12 4.77
CA ALA A 242 -4.48 15.31 4.02
C ALA A 242 -3.48 16.17 4.79
N LEU A 243 -2.44 16.62 4.11
CA LEU A 243 -1.42 17.53 4.62
C LEU A 243 -1.37 18.79 3.75
N ALA A 244 -1.78 19.93 4.32
CA ALA A 244 -1.52 21.24 3.75
C ALA A 244 -0.16 21.74 4.26
N TYR A 245 0.70 22.25 3.39
CA TYR A 245 2.05 22.67 3.74
C TYR A 245 2.40 24.03 3.13
N LYS A 246 3.18 24.80 3.89
CA LYS A 246 3.91 26.02 3.53
C LYS A 246 4.97 26.24 4.60
N ALA A 247 6.10 26.87 4.27
CA ALA A 247 7.07 27.26 5.30
C ALA A 247 6.38 28.12 6.39
N GLY A 248 6.62 27.77 7.65
CA GLY A 248 5.99 28.38 8.83
C GLY A 248 4.53 27.98 9.08
N SER A 249 3.88 27.20 8.21
CA SER A 249 2.48 26.81 8.41
C SER A 249 2.10 25.53 7.66
N ALA A 250 1.89 24.46 8.43
CA ALA A 250 1.37 23.19 7.94
C ALA A 250 0.21 22.70 8.81
N ALA A 251 -0.69 21.93 8.20
CA ALA A 251 -1.85 21.34 8.84
C ALA A 251 -2.08 19.91 8.33
N PHE A 252 -2.33 18.97 9.24
CA PHE A 252 -2.60 17.57 8.95
C PHE A 252 -3.97 17.17 9.50
N CYS A 253 -4.77 16.51 8.68
CA CYS A 253 -6.09 16.01 9.07
C CYS A 253 -6.26 14.55 8.64
N ILE A 254 -6.98 13.79 9.47
CA ILE A 254 -7.30 12.39 9.27
C ILE A 254 -8.81 12.22 9.46
N ASP A 255 -9.49 11.61 8.49
CA ASP A 255 -10.90 11.24 8.54
C ASP A 255 -11.85 12.38 9.03
N GLY A 256 -11.57 13.62 8.65
CA GLY A 256 -12.36 14.79 9.03
C GLY A 256 -12.28 15.17 10.52
N GLY A 257 -11.33 14.59 11.25
CA GLY A 257 -11.10 14.80 12.68
C GLY A 257 -10.42 16.14 13.01
N ALA A 258 -9.87 16.23 14.22
CA ALA A 258 -9.15 17.43 14.67
C ALA A 258 -7.93 17.70 13.77
N VAL A 259 -7.76 18.95 13.35
CA VAL A 259 -6.58 19.38 12.58
C VAL A 259 -5.40 19.53 13.53
N GLN A 260 -4.30 18.87 13.20
CA GLN A 260 -3.01 19.08 13.85
C GLN A 260 -2.23 20.11 13.05
N THR A 261 -1.55 21.04 13.72
CA THR A 261 -0.78 22.11 13.06
C THR A 261 0.69 22.06 13.42
N ALA A 262 1.56 22.45 12.49
CA ALA A 262 3.00 22.60 12.71
C ALA A 262 3.54 23.78 11.89
N ALA A 263 4.80 24.15 12.12
CA ALA A 263 5.46 25.25 11.44
C ALA A 263 6.83 24.81 10.88
N PRO A 264 6.86 24.02 9.78
CA PRO A 264 8.14 23.58 9.19
C PRO A 264 8.95 24.79 8.71
N ALA A 265 10.26 24.82 8.98
CA ALA A 265 11.10 25.95 8.60
C ALA A 265 11.39 25.97 7.09
N ALA A 266 11.53 24.79 6.48
CA ALA A 266 11.77 24.62 5.06
C ALA A 266 10.79 23.63 4.43
N ILE A 267 10.53 23.82 3.13
CA ILE A 267 9.78 22.88 2.28
C ILE A 267 10.76 22.33 1.23
N PRO A 268 10.88 21.01 1.07
CA PRO A 268 11.80 20.42 0.10
C PRO A 268 11.36 20.69 -1.33
N ALA A 269 12.32 20.74 -2.25
CA ALA A 269 12.02 20.62 -3.67
C ALA A 269 11.48 19.21 -3.99
N ALA A 270 10.62 19.11 -4.99
CA ALA A 270 10.04 17.84 -5.42
C ALA A 270 10.01 17.75 -6.95
N ALA A 271 10.15 16.52 -7.46
CA ALA A 271 10.16 16.20 -8.89
C ALA A 271 9.11 15.16 -9.28
N SER A 272 8.51 14.46 -8.33
CA SER A 272 7.51 13.42 -8.60
C SER A 272 6.56 13.23 -7.42
N LEU A 273 5.33 12.82 -7.73
CA LEU A 273 4.37 12.29 -6.78
C LEU A 273 4.37 10.76 -6.88
N TRP A 274 4.74 10.07 -5.82
CA TRP A 274 4.78 8.61 -5.71
C TRP A 274 3.59 8.10 -4.92
N LEU A 275 3.02 6.98 -5.36
CA LEU A 275 1.88 6.32 -4.75
C LEU A 275 2.31 4.92 -4.29
N GLY A 276 1.96 4.57 -3.06
CA GLY A 276 2.13 3.21 -2.55
C GLY A 276 3.57 2.76 -2.23
N SER A 277 4.55 3.65 -2.37
CA SER A 277 5.94 3.48 -1.94
C SER A 277 6.62 4.84 -1.80
N GLU A 278 7.74 4.91 -1.07
CA GLU A 278 8.65 6.07 -1.17
C GLU A 278 9.32 6.12 -2.56
N GLY A 279 9.84 7.28 -2.96
CA GLY A 279 10.53 7.46 -4.24
C GLY A 279 11.83 6.65 -4.38
N THR A 280 12.36 6.19 -3.25
CA THR A 280 13.49 5.24 -3.13
C THR A 280 13.07 3.77 -3.29
N ALA A 281 11.80 3.50 -3.62
CA ALA A 281 11.21 2.16 -3.69
C ALA A 281 11.25 1.38 -2.36
N THR A 282 11.24 2.11 -1.24
CA THR A 282 11.15 1.60 0.13
C THR A 282 9.76 1.82 0.72
N ASP A 283 9.51 1.22 1.90
CA ASP A 283 8.29 1.39 2.69
C ASP A 283 6.98 1.24 1.89
N PRO A 284 6.81 0.12 1.18
CA PRO A 284 5.62 -0.09 0.36
C PRO A 284 4.36 -0.10 1.21
N LEU A 285 3.28 0.49 0.69
CA LEU A 285 1.98 0.57 1.35
C LEU A 285 1.49 -0.82 1.76
N ASN A 286 1.65 -1.80 0.86
CA ASN A 286 1.04 -3.13 0.98
C ASN A 286 -0.45 -2.99 1.27
N GLY A 287 -1.19 -2.46 0.30
CA GLY A 287 -2.57 -2.06 0.48
C GLY A 287 -3.19 -1.48 -0.79
N HIS A 288 -4.19 -0.64 -0.61
CA HIS A 288 -4.96 -0.07 -1.72
C HIS A 288 -4.95 1.44 -1.68
N VAL A 289 -4.85 2.07 -2.86
CA VAL A 289 -5.11 3.51 -3.04
C VAL A 289 -6.39 3.67 -3.83
N LEU A 290 -7.37 4.36 -3.25
CA LEU A 290 -8.65 4.68 -3.88
C LEU A 290 -8.63 6.05 -4.55
N HIS A 291 -7.97 7.02 -3.91
CA HIS A 291 -7.93 8.39 -4.39
C HIS A 291 -6.64 9.05 -3.92
N ALA A 292 -5.94 9.74 -4.82
CA ALA A 292 -4.87 10.66 -4.46
C ALA A 292 -5.08 11.99 -5.20
N ALA A 293 -4.79 13.11 -4.54
CA ALA A 293 -4.93 14.42 -5.15
C ALA A 293 -3.86 15.40 -4.66
N TYR A 294 -3.52 16.36 -5.51
CA TYR A 294 -2.64 17.48 -5.20
C TYR A 294 -3.30 18.81 -5.52
N PHE A 295 -3.15 19.77 -4.61
CA PHE A 295 -3.63 21.15 -4.76
C PHE A 295 -2.42 22.11 -4.70
N PRO A 296 -2.29 23.08 -5.64
CA PRO A 296 -1.15 24.00 -5.72
C PRO A 296 -1.26 25.17 -4.72
N ARG A 297 -1.86 24.92 -3.56
CA ARG A 297 -2.05 25.89 -2.49
C ARG A 297 -2.17 25.18 -1.15
N ARG A 298 -1.74 25.84 -0.08
CA ARG A 298 -2.09 25.41 1.28
C ARG A 298 -3.59 25.65 1.50
N LEU A 299 -4.40 24.59 1.54
CA LEU A 299 -5.83 24.72 1.87
C LEU A 299 -6.02 25.23 3.29
N ALA A 300 -7.16 25.88 3.55
CA ALA A 300 -7.53 26.28 4.90
C ALA A 300 -7.81 25.03 5.75
N ASP A 301 -7.61 25.15 7.06
CA ASP A 301 -7.73 24.01 7.98
C ASP A 301 -9.16 23.40 7.96
N ALA A 302 -10.19 24.25 7.82
CA ALA A 302 -11.57 23.83 7.67
C ALA A 302 -11.83 23.07 6.35
N ASP A 303 -11.17 23.48 5.26
CA ASP A 303 -11.26 22.79 3.97
C ASP A 303 -10.54 21.43 4.03
N LEU A 304 -9.42 21.35 4.77
CA LEU A 304 -8.69 20.11 4.99
C LEU A 304 -9.53 19.08 5.76
N GLN A 305 -10.28 19.53 6.77
CA GLN A 305 -11.26 18.69 7.47
C GLN A 305 -12.37 18.23 6.54
N LEU A 306 -12.94 19.12 5.73
CA LEU A 306 -14.02 18.76 4.81
C LEU A 306 -13.54 17.75 3.76
N LEU A 307 -12.34 17.94 3.22
CA LEU A 307 -11.71 17.08 2.22
C LEU A 307 -11.50 15.64 2.71
N THR A 308 -11.31 15.46 4.03
CA THR A 308 -11.02 14.16 4.63
C THR A 308 -12.22 13.47 5.27
N ARG A 309 -13.44 14.01 5.16
CA ARG A 309 -14.66 13.32 5.63
C ARG A 309 -15.01 12.08 4.81
#